data_AF-A0A2M7W3P2-F1
#
_entry.id   AF-A0A2M7W3P2-F1
#
_cell.length_a   1.000
_cell.length_b   1.000
_cell.length_c   1.000
_cell.angle_alpha   90.00
_cell.angle_beta   90.00
_cell.angle_gamma   90.00
#
_symmetry.space_group_name_H-M   'P 1'
#
loop_
_entity.id
_entity.type
_entity.pdbx_description
1 polymer ?
#
loop_
_entity_poly.entity_id
_entity_poly.type
_entity_poly.pdbx_seq_one_letter_code
_entity_poly.pdbx_strand_id
1 'polypeptide(L)'
;MASIERIFIKDEWYHIYNRGNHKENIFRDRYDYFIFTKKLIELREEYKINIASYILMSNHFHILCSPSDYSYNISLLFSRLMNSYTKIFNIKYSEVGRLVQDRFKSKHIETEEYLLHLSRYIHLNAINSSLTPEVKLELMLDRYPYSSWREYLSGRYKVVNSFDILLDQFTGSNRRGQYLKFVKEYSKIHTDRKEIILSIQDNLDI
;
A
#
# COMPACT_ATOMS: atom_id res chain seq x y z
N MET A 1 8.84 23.27 -13.76
CA MET A 1 10.16 22.75 -13.31
C MET A 1 10.23 21.29 -13.68
N ALA A 2 11.25 20.89 -14.45
CA ALA A 2 11.53 19.47 -14.68
C ALA A 2 11.86 18.84 -13.33
N SER A 3 11.17 17.77 -12.98
CA SER A 3 11.49 17.03 -11.77
C SER A 3 12.70 16.16 -11.99
N ILE A 4 13.53 16.05 -10.97
CA ILE A 4 14.53 15.00 -10.88
C ILE A 4 13.83 13.65 -11.06
N GLU A 5 14.33 12.86 -12.00
CA GLU A 5 13.84 11.51 -12.23
C GLU A 5 14.12 10.65 -11.00
N ARG A 6 13.11 9.94 -10.51
CA ARG A 6 13.30 9.01 -9.39
C ARG A 6 13.97 7.75 -9.92
N ILE A 7 15.14 7.46 -9.38
CA ILE A 7 15.85 6.22 -9.66
C ILE A 7 15.35 5.17 -8.67
N PHE A 8 14.83 4.07 -9.20
CA PHE A 8 14.46 2.90 -8.44
C PHE A 8 15.48 1.80 -8.75
N ILE A 9 15.99 1.17 -7.71
CA ILE A 9 17.03 0.15 -7.80
C ILE A 9 16.34 -1.22 -7.80
N LYS A 10 16.83 -2.12 -8.64
CA LYS A 10 16.35 -3.51 -8.72
C LYS A 10 16.41 -4.16 -7.34
N ASP A 11 15.37 -4.93 -6.99
CA ASP A 11 15.24 -5.69 -5.74
C ASP A 11 15.19 -4.84 -4.45
N GLU A 12 15.35 -3.52 -4.55
CA GLU A 12 15.14 -2.59 -3.45
C GLU A 12 13.66 -2.27 -3.27
N TRP A 13 13.25 -2.02 -2.02
CA TRP A 13 11.85 -1.86 -1.66
C TRP A 13 11.48 -0.40 -1.44
N TYR A 14 10.26 -0.06 -1.88
CA TYR A 14 9.77 1.30 -1.85
C TYR A 14 8.33 1.35 -1.36
N HIS A 15 8.08 2.30 -0.48
CA HIS A 15 6.73 2.69 -0.09
C HIS A 15 6.20 3.75 -1.03
N ILE A 16 5.20 3.39 -1.83
CA ILE A 16 4.52 4.29 -2.76
C ILE A 16 3.17 4.69 -2.20
N TYR A 17 2.87 5.99 -2.23
CA TYR A 17 1.59 6.50 -1.76
C TYR A 17 1.16 7.75 -2.51
N ASN A 18 -0.15 7.95 -2.60
CA ASN A 18 -0.74 9.18 -3.15
C ASN A 18 -2.10 9.46 -2.52
N ARG A 19 -2.53 10.72 -2.54
CA ARG A 19 -3.73 11.22 -1.88
C ARG A 19 -4.54 12.11 -2.81
N GLY A 20 -5.87 12.05 -2.65
CA GLY A 20 -6.83 12.85 -3.38
C GLY A 20 -6.60 14.34 -3.20
N ASN A 21 -6.85 15.10 -4.27
CA ASN A 21 -6.81 16.55 -4.22
C ASN A 21 -7.73 17.06 -3.10
N HIS A 22 -7.29 18.04 -2.31
CA HIS A 22 -8.02 18.50 -1.10
C HIS A 22 -8.45 17.38 -0.12
N LYS A 23 -7.71 16.26 -0.06
CA LYS A 23 -8.05 15.06 0.73
C LYS A 23 -9.39 14.41 0.35
N GLU A 24 -9.90 14.69 -0.85
CA GLU A 24 -11.15 14.14 -1.36
C GLU A 24 -11.04 12.64 -1.66
N ASN A 25 -12.21 11.99 -1.74
CA ASN A 25 -12.29 10.58 -2.06
C ASN A 25 -11.89 10.32 -3.52
N ILE A 26 -10.80 9.58 -3.69
CA ILE A 26 -10.35 9.02 -4.96
C ILE A 26 -10.99 7.67 -5.26
N PHE A 27 -11.64 7.02 -4.29
CA PHE A 27 -12.53 5.87 -4.48
C PHE A 27 -13.88 6.16 -3.82
N ARG A 28 -14.91 6.42 -4.61
CA ARG A 28 -16.26 6.78 -4.14
C ARG A 28 -17.19 5.56 -4.06
N ASP A 29 -16.94 4.52 -4.86
CA ASP A 29 -17.71 3.27 -4.80
C ASP A 29 -16.88 2.00 -5.09
N ARG A 30 -17.53 0.83 -5.10
CA ARG A 30 -16.88 -0.48 -5.33
C ARG A 30 -16.25 -0.62 -6.71
N TYR A 31 -16.80 0.05 -7.73
CA TYR A 31 -16.28 -0.01 -9.09
C TYR A 31 -14.94 0.71 -9.20
N ASP A 32 -14.77 1.78 -8.46
CA ASP A 32 -13.51 2.53 -8.39
C ASP A 32 -12.36 1.65 -7.88
N TYR A 33 -12.57 0.97 -6.75
CA TYR A 33 -11.61 0.00 -6.21
C TYR A 33 -11.33 -1.15 -7.19
N PHE A 34 -12.38 -1.66 -7.85
CA PHE A 34 -12.24 -2.75 -8.82
C PHE A 34 -11.37 -2.34 -10.02
N ILE A 35 -11.65 -1.19 -10.64
CA ILE A 35 -10.89 -0.72 -11.81
C ILE A 35 -9.45 -0.39 -11.43
N PHE A 36 -9.23 0.27 -10.30
CA PHE A 36 -7.87 0.57 -9.83
C PHE A 36 -7.07 -0.71 -9.61
N THR A 37 -7.65 -1.67 -8.88
CA THR A 37 -7.00 -2.96 -8.60
C THR A 37 -6.72 -3.75 -9.88
N LYS A 38 -7.69 -3.78 -10.81
CA LYS A 38 -7.51 -4.44 -12.11
C LYS A 38 -6.32 -3.84 -12.87
N LYS A 39 -6.25 -2.51 -12.98
CA LYS A 39 -5.15 -1.80 -13.65
C LYS A 39 -3.82 -2.00 -12.95
N LEU A 40 -3.81 -2.02 -11.62
CA LEU A 40 -2.60 -2.28 -10.84
C LEU A 40 -2.04 -3.67 -11.16
N ILE A 41 -2.89 -4.69 -11.23
CA ILE A 41 -2.48 -6.04 -11.62
C ILE A 41 -1.98 -6.06 -13.07
N GLU A 42 -2.69 -5.45 -14.01
CA GLU A 42 -2.26 -5.42 -15.42
C GLU A 42 -0.88 -4.76 -15.56
N LEU A 43 -0.68 -3.61 -14.92
CA LEU A 43 0.55 -2.85 -15.02
C LEU A 43 1.70 -3.47 -14.22
N ARG A 44 1.46 -4.09 -13.05
CA ARG A 44 2.54 -4.78 -12.32
C ARG A 44 3.13 -5.93 -13.15
N GLU A 45 2.29 -6.62 -13.94
CA GLU A 45 2.75 -7.71 -14.80
C GLU A 45 3.51 -7.20 -16.04
N GLU A 46 3.04 -6.08 -16.61
CA GLU A 46 3.72 -5.39 -17.73
C GLU A 46 5.09 -4.87 -17.31
N TYR A 47 5.17 -4.25 -16.13
CA TYR A 47 6.37 -3.60 -15.60
C TYR A 47 7.19 -4.46 -14.63
N LYS A 48 6.84 -5.73 -14.47
CA LYS A 48 7.52 -6.66 -13.53
C LYS A 48 7.79 -6.03 -12.16
N ILE A 49 6.74 -5.45 -11.58
CA ILE A 49 6.80 -4.85 -10.25
C ILE A 49 6.29 -5.88 -9.24
N ASN A 50 7.12 -6.15 -8.25
CA ASN A 50 6.81 -6.94 -7.08
C ASN A 50 6.02 -6.09 -6.08
N ILE A 51 4.94 -6.62 -5.54
CA ILE A 51 4.10 -6.00 -4.51
C ILE A 51 4.05 -6.96 -3.32
N ALA A 52 4.45 -6.46 -2.14
CA ALA A 52 4.38 -7.20 -0.88
C ALA A 52 3.12 -6.86 -0.09
N SER A 53 2.72 -5.58 -0.07
CA SER A 53 1.49 -5.16 0.62
C SER A 53 0.88 -3.91 0.02
N TYR A 54 -0.43 -3.75 0.22
CA TYR A 54 -1.16 -2.56 -0.20
C TYR A 54 -2.39 -2.32 0.66
N ILE A 55 -2.85 -1.07 0.65
CA ILE A 55 -4.17 -0.64 1.11
C ILE A 55 -4.68 0.47 0.19
N LEU A 56 -5.96 0.40 -0.17
CA LEU A 56 -6.66 1.44 -0.91
C LEU A 56 -7.71 2.02 0.03
N MET A 57 -7.50 3.24 0.52
CA MET A 57 -8.44 4.00 1.35
C MET A 57 -9.19 5.02 0.51
N SER A 58 -10.38 5.45 0.95
CA SER A 58 -11.27 6.27 0.13
C SER A 58 -10.58 7.49 -0.49
N ASN A 59 -9.67 8.15 0.22
CA ASN A 59 -8.94 9.33 -0.26
C ASN A 59 -7.43 9.14 -0.49
N HIS A 60 -6.85 7.95 -0.29
CA HIS A 60 -5.43 7.71 -0.54
C HIS A 60 -5.11 6.22 -0.65
N PHE A 61 -3.92 5.87 -1.13
CA PHE A 61 -3.45 4.48 -1.12
C PHE A 61 -2.00 4.40 -0.64
N HIS A 62 -1.63 3.23 -0.15
CA HIS A 62 -0.24 2.86 0.14
C HIS A 62 0.06 1.50 -0.47
N ILE A 63 1.21 1.38 -1.13
CA ILE A 63 1.69 0.17 -1.79
C ILE A 63 3.18 0.00 -1.46
N LEU A 64 3.56 -1.17 -0.96
CA LEU A 64 4.94 -1.59 -0.78
C LEU A 64 5.35 -2.44 -1.97
N CYS A 65 6.28 -1.94 -2.77
CA CYS A 65 6.69 -2.57 -4.02
C CYS A 65 8.19 -2.45 -4.33
N SER A 66 8.67 -3.30 -5.23
CA SER A 66 10.05 -3.36 -5.69
C SER A 66 10.09 -3.65 -7.19
N PRO A 67 11.01 -3.06 -7.98
CA PRO A 67 11.19 -3.45 -9.38
C PRO A 67 12.01 -4.74 -9.46
N SER A 68 11.54 -5.74 -10.21
CA SER A 68 12.26 -7.01 -10.37
C SER A 68 13.37 -6.96 -11.44
N ASP A 69 13.50 -5.86 -12.17
CA ASP A 69 14.51 -5.67 -13.22
C ASP A 69 14.91 -4.19 -13.34
N TYR A 70 16.14 -3.93 -13.78
CA TYR A 70 16.70 -2.59 -13.96
C TYR A 70 16.01 -1.76 -15.06
N SER A 71 15.33 -2.43 -16.00
CA SER A 71 14.65 -1.78 -17.13
C SER A 71 13.27 -1.22 -16.78
N TYR A 72 12.67 -1.63 -15.65
CA TYR A 72 11.32 -1.22 -15.29
C TYR A 72 11.29 -0.17 -14.20
N ASN A 73 10.56 0.92 -14.46
CA ASN A 73 10.49 2.07 -13.57
C ASN A 73 9.14 2.09 -12.84
N ILE A 74 9.18 2.03 -11.50
CA ILE A 74 8.01 2.25 -10.63
C ILE A 74 7.26 3.53 -11.02
N SER A 75 7.98 4.60 -11.39
CA SER A 75 7.38 5.84 -11.87
C SER A 75 6.48 5.65 -13.07
N LEU A 76 6.87 4.79 -14.02
CA LEU A 76 6.12 4.59 -15.24
C LEU A 76 4.84 3.79 -14.98
N LEU A 77 4.91 2.74 -14.14
CA LEU A 77 3.74 2.02 -13.66
C LEU A 77 2.74 2.98 -13.01
N PHE A 78 3.18 3.75 -12.01
CA PHE A 78 2.27 4.61 -11.24
C PHE A 78 1.78 5.81 -12.06
N SER A 79 2.58 6.33 -13.00
CA SER A 79 2.12 7.34 -13.95
C SER A 79 1.00 6.80 -14.83
N ARG A 80 1.17 5.62 -15.44
CA ARG A 80 0.12 4.99 -16.28
C ARG A 80 -1.12 4.60 -15.47
N LEU A 81 -0.93 4.08 -14.27
CA LEU A 81 -2.01 3.73 -13.36
C LEU A 81 -2.86 4.97 -13.05
N MET A 82 -2.22 6.05 -12.56
CA MET A 82 -2.92 7.26 -12.15
C MET A 82 -3.56 8.00 -13.30
N ASN A 83 -2.88 8.09 -14.46
CA ASN A 83 -3.43 8.75 -15.64
C ASN A 83 -4.68 8.01 -16.15
N SER A 84 -4.59 6.68 -16.28
CA SER A 84 -5.70 5.89 -16.81
C SER A 84 -6.87 5.81 -15.81
N TYR A 85 -6.57 5.75 -14.51
CA TYR A 85 -7.60 5.77 -13.47
C TYR A 85 -8.31 7.13 -13.37
N THR A 86 -7.55 8.24 -13.34
CA THR A 86 -8.10 9.61 -13.30
C THR A 86 -9.02 9.87 -14.49
N LYS A 87 -8.65 9.41 -15.69
CA LYS A 87 -9.51 9.53 -16.87
C LYS A 87 -10.84 8.83 -16.69
N ILE A 88 -10.84 7.58 -16.19
CA ILE A 88 -12.07 6.82 -15.94
C ILE A 88 -12.92 7.47 -14.86
N PHE A 89 -12.28 7.91 -13.77
CA PHE A 89 -12.94 8.59 -12.66
C PHE A 89 -13.65 9.87 -13.12
N ASN A 90 -12.94 10.73 -13.86
CA ASN A 90 -13.48 11.99 -14.37
C ASN A 90 -14.66 11.77 -15.33
N ILE A 91 -14.56 10.78 -16.22
CA ILE A 91 -15.69 10.42 -17.11
C ILE A 91 -16.89 9.94 -16.29
N LYS A 92 -16.67 9.04 -15.32
CA LYS A 92 -17.74 8.45 -14.52
C LYS A 92 -18.47 9.47 -13.66
N TYR A 93 -17.74 10.40 -13.05
CA TYR A 93 -18.29 11.38 -12.12
C TYR A 93 -18.53 12.76 -12.74
N SER A 94 -18.31 12.92 -14.04
CA SER A 94 -18.41 14.21 -14.75
C SER A 94 -17.52 15.30 -14.13
N GLU A 95 -16.35 14.91 -13.62
CA GLU A 95 -15.37 15.80 -12.98
C GLU A 95 -14.32 16.26 -14.00
N VAL A 96 -13.63 17.36 -13.70
CA VAL A 96 -12.51 17.87 -14.49
C VAL A 96 -11.30 18.16 -13.61
N GLY A 97 -10.11 18.09 -14.20
CA GLY A 97 -8.86 18.39 -13.50
C GLY A 97 -8.21 17.19 -12.82
N ARG A 98 -7.40 17.47 -11.79
CA ARG A 98 -6.55 16.49 -11.11
C ARG A 98 -7.30 15.79 -9.99
N LEU A 99 -7.31 14.45 -10.03
CA LEU A 99 -7.85 13.62 -8.96
C LEU A 99 -6.98 13.59 -7.70
N VAL A 100 -5.66 13.71 -7.87
CA VAL A 100 -4.66 13.63 -6.79
C VAL A 100 -3.89 14.95 -6.66
N GLN A 101 -3.40 15.24 -5.45
CA GLN A 101 -2.72 16.51 -5.13
C GLN A 101 -1.47 16.73 -5.97
N ASP A 102 -0.64 15.70 -6.07
CA ASP A 102 0.61 15.70 -6.82
C ASP A 102 0.89 14.28 -7.36
N ARG A 103 2.06 14.10 -7.97
CA ARG A 103 2.62 12.79 -8.24
C ARG A 103 2.71 11.98 -6.95
N PHE A 104 2.70 10.67 -7.12
CA PHE A 104 2.93 9.76 -6.00
C PHE A 104 4.23 10.13 -5.27
N LYS A 105 4.25 9.92 -3.96
CA LYS A 105 5.44 10.00 -3.12
C LYS A 105 6.04 8.60 -2.99
N SER A 106 7.34 8.55 -2.77
CA SER A 106 8.11 7.30 -2.66
C SER A 106 9.13 7.42 -1.55
N LYS A 107 9.22 6.39 -0.70
CA LYS A 107 10.26 6.26 0.33
C LYS A 107 11.00 4.92 0.14
N HIS A 108 12.33 4.97 0.02
CA HIS A 108 13.18 3.77 -0.01
C HIS A 108 13.24 3.13 1.37
N ILE A 109 13.25 1.79 1.39
CA ILE A 109 13.25 0.98 2.60
C ILE A 109 14.62 0.34 2.76
N GLU A 110 15.35 0.76 3.80
CA GLU A 110 16.76 0.39 3.97
C GLU A 110 16.97 -0.95 4.69
N THR A 111 15.96 -1.45 5.42
CA THR A 111 16.10 -2.66 6.24
C THR A 111 14.87 -3.58 6.15
N GLU A 112 15.11 -4.88 6.26
CA GLU A 112 14.05 -5.89 6.33
C GLU A 112 13.13 -5.69 7.54
N GLU A 113 13.70 -5.28 8.69
CA GLU A 113 12.90 -4.96 9.88
C GLU A 113 11.93 -3.81 9.58
N TYR A 114 12.40 -2.72 8.98
CA TYR A 114 11.53 -1.59 8.63
C TYR A 114 10.48 -2.01 7.60
N LEU A 115 10.85 -2.83 6.61
CA LEU A 115 9.95 -3.39 5.60
C LEU A 115 8.78 -4.15 6.26
N LEU A 116 9.08 -5.00 7.24
CA LEU A 116 8.08 -5.79 7.96
C LEU A 116 7.13 -4.90 8.78
N HIS A 117 7.66 -3.91 9.51
CA HIS A 117 6.84 -2.95 10.26
C HIS A 117 6.00 -2.06 9.36
N LEU A 118 6.55 -1.62 8.24
CA LEU A 118 5.83 -0.85 7.24
C LEU A 118 4.66 -1.65 6.66
N SER A 119 4.86 -2.93 6.34
CA SER A 119 3.77 -3.76 5.83
C SER A 119 2.61 -3.89 6.82
N ARG A 120 2.93 -4.09 8.11
CA ARG A 120 1.96 -4.03 9.20
C ARG A 120 1.26 -2.66 9.26
N TYR A 121 2.00 -1.56 9.18
CA TYR A 121 1.41 -0.21 9.15
C TYR A 121 0.44 -0.03 7.97
N ILE A 122 0.81 -0.50 6.77
CA ILE A 122 -0.04 -0.46 5.57
C ILE A 122 -1.35 -1.20 5.83
N HIS A 123 -1.33 -2.39 6.44
CA HIS A 123 -2.56 -3.11 6.77
C HIS A 123 -3.45 -2.37 7.76
N LEU A 124 -2.85 -1.73 8.77
CA LEU A 124 -3.58 -1.09 9.87
C LEU A 124 -4.05 0.33 9.54
N ASN A 125 -3.63 0.92 8.41
CA ASN A 125 -3.98 2.29 8.03
C ASN A 125 -5.48 2.53 7.91
N ALA A 126 -6.24 1.54 7.44
CA ALA A 126 -7.70 1.66 7.30
C ALA A 126 -8.44 1.91 8.63
N ILE A 127 -7.75 1.72 9.77
CA ILE A 127 -8.40 1.54 11.07
C ILE A 127 -7.73 2.36 12.18
N ASN A 128 -6.54 2.92 11.91
CA ASN A 128 -5.85 3.84 12.81
C ASN A 128 -6.41 5.27 12.79
N SER A 129 -7.62 5.51 12.27
CA SER A 129 -8.31 6.80 12.42
C SER A 129 -8.87 6.95 13.84
N SER A 130 -7.98 7.15 14.81
CA SER A 130 -8.14 7.84 16.10
C SER A 130 -9.27 7.46 17.07
N LEU A 131 -10.19 6.54 16.76
CA LEU A 131 -11.48 6.45 17.46
C LEU A 131 -12.01 5.03 17.73
N THR A 132 -11.21 3.97 17.53
CA THR A 132 -11.71 2.59 17.58
C THR A 132 -11.05 1.71 18.65
N PRO A 133 -11.83 1.23 19.66
CA PRO A 133 -11.40 0.21 20.62
C PRO A 133 -10.76 -1.03 19.97
N GLU A 134 -9.87 -1.72 20.67
CA GLU A 134 -9.01 -2.81 20.17
C GLU A 134 -9.82 -3.98 19.56
N VAL A 135 -10.94 -4.33 20.18
CA VAL A 135 -11.86 -5.38 19.67
C VAL A 135 -12.53 -4.95 18.37
N LYS A 136 -12.81 -3.66 18.20
CA LYS A 136 -13.34 -3.13 16.94
C LYS A 136 -12.26 -3.09 15.86
N LEU A 137 -11.01 -2.83 16.23
CA LEU A 137 -9.87 -2.78 15.32
C LEU A 137 -9.61 -4.13 14.63
N GLU A 138 -9.61 -5.24 15.37
CA GLU A 138 -9.45 -6.59 14.78
C GLU A 138 -10.61 -6.95 13.82
N LEU A 139 -11.85 -6.72 14.25
CA LEU A 139 -13.04 -6.97 13.42
C LEU A 139 -13.08 -6.08 12.17
N MET A 140 -12.59 -4.85 12.26
CA MET A 140 -12.52 -3.92 11.13
C MET A 140 -11.42 -4.32 10.14
N LEU A 141 -10.30 -4.84 10.62
CA LEU A 141 -9.20 -5.31 9.76
C LEU A 141 -9.64 -6.48 8.89
N ASP A 142 -10.26 -7.49 9.50
CA ASP A 142 -10.72 -8.68 8.79
C ASP A 142 -11.89 -8.37 7.83
N ARG A 143 -12.62 -7.25 8.07
CA ARG A 143 -13.74 -6.81 7.23
C ARG A 143 -13.35 -5.86 6.11
N TYR A 144 -12.19 -5.19 6.19
CA TYR A 144 -11.79 -4.21 5.18
C TYR A 144 -11.38 -4.90 3.87
N PRO A 145 -12.12 -4.73 2.76
CA PRO A 145 -11.93 -5.55 1.57
C PRO A 145 -10.81 -5.05 0.65
N TYR A 146 -10.34 -3.82 0.84
CA TYR A 146 -9.46 -3.13 -0.11
C TYR A 146 -8.01 -3.05 0.39
N SER A 147 -7.50 -4.16 0.91
CA SER A 147 -6.10 -4.29 1.34
C SER A 147 -5.57 -5.70 1.09
N SER A 148 -4.25 -5.83 1.05
CA SER A 148 -3.59 -7.14 0.97
C SER A 148 -3.83 -8.01 2.20
N TRP A 149 -4.38 -7.48 3.31
CA TRP A 149 -4.62 -8.26 4.53
C TRP A 149 -5.45 -9.53 4.25
N ARG A 150 -6.46 -9.42 3.38
CA ARG A 150 -7.30 -10.56 3.00
C ARG A 150 -6.54 -11.62 2.20
N GLU A 151 -5.54 -11.22 1.42
CA GLU A 151 -4.68 -12.15 0.69
C GLU A 151 -3.82 -12.95 1.68
N TYR A 152 -3.25 -12.29 2.70
CA TYR A 152 -2.52 -12.97 3.79
C TYR A 152 -3.42 -13.87 4.64
N LEU A 153 -4.62 -13.41 5.01
CA LEU A 153 -5.60 -14.21 5.75
C LEU A 153 -6.02 -15.49 5.01
N SER A 154 -6.30 -15.36 3.72
CA SER A 154 -6.78 -16.49 2.90
C SER A 154 -5.65 -17.36 2.34
N GLY A 155 -4.43 -16.83 2.26
CA GLY A 155 -3.31 -17.45 1.55
C GLY A 155 -3.50 -17.45 0.02
N ARG A 156 -4.49 -16.69 -0.49
CA ARG A 156 -4.76 -16.55 -1.92
C ARG A 156 -4.33 -15.17 -2.37
N TYR A 157 -3.18 -15.11 -3.03
CA TYR A 157 -2.58 -13.87 -3.49
C TYR A 157 -2.99 -13.56 -4.93
N LYS A 158 -3.40 -12.32 -5.17
CA LYS A 158 -3.84 -11.81 -6.48
C LYS A 158 -3.09 -10.54 -6.84
N VAL A 159 -3.07 -9.55 -5.96
CA VAL A 159 -2.32 -8.30 -6.17
C VAL A 159 -0.91 -8.42 -5.58
N VAL A 160 -0.75 -9.17 -4.50
CA VAL A 160 0.55 -9.50 -3.94
C VAL A 160 1.20 -10.61 -4.80
N ASN A 161 2.46 -10.43 -5.19
CA ASN A 161 3.29 -11.45 -5.89
C ASN A 161 4.63 -11.69 -5.20
N SER A 162 4.92 -10.99 -4.10
CA SER A 162 6.13 -11.18 -3.30
C SER A 162 5.78 -11.13 -1.82
N PHE A 163 5.02 -12.13 -1.36
CA PHE A 163 4.68 -12.26 0.08
C PHE A 163 5.83 -12.88 0.88
N ASP A 164 6.70 -13.64 0.21
CA ASP A 164 7.87 -14.32 0.76
C ASP A 164 8.83 -13.35 1.46
N ILE A 165 9.08 -12.16 0.90
CA ILE A 165 9.91 -11.12 1.54
C ILE A 165 9.45 -10.74 2.96
N LEU A 166 8.17 -10.92 3.27
CA LEU A 166 7.62 -10.70 4.61
C LEU A 166 7.60 -11.98 5.42
N LEU A 167 7.17 -13.09 4.82
CA LEU A 167 6.95 -14.33 5.54
C LEU A 167 8.28 -15.00 5.93
N ASP A 168 9.32 -14.85 5.13
CA ASP A 168 10.62 -15.50 5.35
C ASP A 168 11.43 -14.87 6.49
N GLN A 169 11.00 -13.70 6.98
CA GLN A 169 11.50 -13.12 8.24
C GLN A 169 11.04 -13.90 9.49
N PHE A 170 10.12 -14.86 9.34
CA PHE A 170 9.67 -15.74 10.43
C PHE A 170 10.26 -17.14 10.28
N THR A 171 10.54 -17.80 11.41
CA THR A 171 11.13 -19.14 11.44
C THR A 171 10.06 -20.24 11.55
N GLY A 172 10.41 -21.49 11.23
CA GLY A 172 9.49 -22.63 11.31
C GLY A 172 8.47 -22.72 10.17
N SER A 173 7.50 -23.64 10.30
CA SER A 173 6.57 -24.01 9.23
C SER A 173 5.33 -23.10 9.12
N ASN A 174 4.93 -22.42 10.20
CA ASN A 174 3.75 -21.55 10.22
C ASN A 174 4.11 -20.06 10.08
N ARG A 175 4.92 -19.70 9.07
CA ARG A 175 5.37 -18.31 8.84
C ARG A 175 4.19 -17.34 8.64
N ARG A 176 3.19 -17.76 7.86
CA ARG A 176 1.97 -16.97 7.61
C ARG A 176 1.20 -16.69 8.90
N GLY A 177 1.01 -17.69 9.76
CA GLY A 177 0.34 -17.49 11.05
C GLY A 177 1.10 -16.53 11.97
N GLN A 178 2.43 -16.59 11.97
CA GLN A 178 3.27 -15.67 12.72
C GLN A 178 3.17 -14.24 12.19
N TYR A 179 3.18 -14.04 10.87
CA TYR A 179 2.95 -12.73 10.27
C TYR A 179 1.57 -12.16 10.63
N LEU A 180 0.50 -12.97 10.55
CA LEU A 180 -0.84 -12.54 10.94
C LEU A 180 -0.89 -12.14 12.42
N LYS A 181 -0.24 -12.91 13.31
CA LYS A 181 -0.11 -12.58 14.73
C LYS A 181 0.65 -11.28 14.93
N PHE A 182 1.78 -11.11 14.24
CA PHE A 182 2.60 -9.91 14.27
C PHE A 182 1.80 -8.65 13.89
N VAL A 183 1.02 -8.69 12.80
CA VAL A 183 0.17 -7.54 12.41
C VAL A 183 -0.89 -7.24 13.48
N LYS A 184 -1.56 -8.28 14.00
CA LYS A 184 -2.62 -8.14 15.03
C LYS A 184 -2.10 -7.76 16.42
N GLU A 185 -0.84 -8.01 16.77
CA GLU A 185 -0.29 -7.64 18.08
C GLU A 185 0.05 -6.16 18.19
N TYR A 186 0.31 -5.48 17.06
CA TYR A 186 0.58 -4.04 17.07
C TYR A 186 -0.63 -3.21 17.50
N SER A 187 -1.86 -3.66 17.24
CA SER A 187 -3.05 -3.00 17.78
C SER A 187 -3.08 -3.00 19.30
N LYS A 188 -2.39 -3.94 19.95
CA LYS A 188 -2.38 -4.14 21.41
C LYS A 188 -1.23 -3.41 22.11
N ILE A 189 -0.16 -3.06 21.39
CA ILE A 189 1.09 -2.53 21.96
C ILE A 189 1.30 -1.11 21.42
N HIS A 190 0.62 -0.13 22.01
CA HIS A 190 0.77 1.29 21.65
C HIS A 190 1.87 2.03 22.42
N THR A 191 2.84 1.32 23.01
CA THR A 191 3.80 1.96 23.94
C THR A 191 5.29 1.79 23.56
N ASP A 192 5.73 0.64 23.04
CA ASP A 192 7.19 0.35 22.96
C ASP A 192 7.89 0.67 21.63
N ARG A 193 7.14 0.98 20.56
CA ARG A 193 7.70 1.25 19.22
C ARG A 193 7.30 2.62 18.68
N LYS A 194 6.91 3.55 19.57
CA LYS A 194 6.36 4.86 19.21
C LYS A 194 7.25 5.62 18.22
N GLU A 195 8.57 5.49 18.31
CA GLU A 195 9.53 6.10 17.39
C GLU A 195 9.48 5.52 15.96
N ILE A 196 9.27 4.22 15.79
CA ILE A 196 9.08 3.61 14.45
C ILE A 196 7.74 4.05 13.87
N ILE A 197 6.70 4.13 14.70
CA ILE A 197 5.36 4.56 14.27
C ILE A 197 5.36 6.04 13.90
N LEU A 198 5.93 6.88 14.75
CA LEU A 198 6.09 8.31 14.53
C LEU A 198 7.01 8.56 13.34
N SER A 199 8.12 7.84 13.19
CA SER A 199 8.94 7.98 11.97
C SER A 199 8.22 7.47 10.72
N ILE A 200 7.34 6.48 10.79
CA ILE A 200 6.48 6.13 9.66
C ILE A 200 5.47 7.27 9.41
N GLN A 201 4.80 7.81 10.42
CA GLN A 201 3.77 8.85 10.28
C GLN A 201 4.33 10.23 9.88
N ASP A 202 5.39 10.70 10.54
CA ASP A 202 6.09 11.96 10.29
C ASP A 202 6.74 11.99 8.90
N ASN A 203 7.15 10.83 8.36
CA ASN A 203 7.69 10.73 7.00
C ASN A 203 6.61 10.54 5.91
N LEU A 204 5.32 10.51 6.27
CA LEU A 204 4.22 10.24 5.33
C LEU A 204 3.27 11.42 5.06
N ASP A 205 3.49 12.59 5.66
CA ASP A 205 2.64 13.79 5.46
C ASP A 205 1.12 13.48 5.50
N ILE A 206 0.67 12.64 6.45
CA ILE A 206 -0.75 12.23 6.57
C ILE A 206 -1.52 13.18 7.48
#